data_AF-D0P1J8-F1
#
_entry.id   AF-D0P1J8-F1
#
_cell.length_a   1.000
_cell.length_b   1.000
_cell.length_c   1.000
_cell.angle_alpha   90.00
_cell.angle_beta   90.00
_cell.angle_gamma   90.00
#
_symmetry.space_group_name_H-M   'P 1'
#
loop_
_entity.id
_entity.type
_entity.pdbx_description
1 polymer ?
#
loop_
_entity_poly.entity_id
_entity_poly.type
_entity_poly.pdbx_seq_one_letter_code
_entity_poly.pdbx_strand_id
1 'polypeptide(L)'
;MERDDLDKLLQNIDAAVSALEQKVRIIFQTREIGDKTRAPYQSANVLQIRSDLEYARLFKGKNVAAAIHWGEPDVTAEALSAGKPVGICGTHTLHHFMACVCEQAQVGLPLIDWKTCTRDFPPLSIEKSQ
;
A
#
# COMPACT_ATOMS: atom_id res chain seq x y z
N MET A 1 -4.94 5.89 -13.97
CA MET A 1 -3.60 6.44 -13.70
C MET A 1 -2.89 6.51 -15.04
N GLU A 2 -2.44 7.70 -15.46
CA GLU A 2 -1.74 7.83 -16.74
C GLU A 2 -0.31 7.29 -16.62
N ARG A 3 0.36 7.07 -17.76
CA ARG A 3 1.70 6.46 -17.83
C ARG A 3 2.72 7.18 -16.94
N ASP A 4 2.71 8.50 -17.02
CA ASP A 4 3.68 9.35 -16.33
C ASP A 4 3.43 9.40 -14.82
N ASP A 5 2.18 9.19 -14.40
CA ASP A 5 1.81 9.14 -12.99
C ASP A 5 2.39 7.91 -12.28
N LEU A 6 2.42 6.75 -12.96
CA LEU A 6 2.97 5.51 -12.39
C LEU A 6 4.49 5.63 -12.20
N ASP A 7 5.19 6.19 -13.18
CA ASP A 7 6.66 6.33 -13.11
C ASP A 7 7.07 7.32 -12.04
N LYS A 8 6.35 8.43 -11.97
CA LYS A 8 6.54 9.41 -10.91
C LYS A 8 6.25 8.81 -9.53
N LEU A 9 5.20 7.99 -9.40
CA LEU A 9 4.90 7.29 -8.15
C LEU A 9 6.03 6.34 -7.76
N LEU A 10 6.51 5.51 -8.67
CA LEU A 10 7.60 4.55 -8.40
C LEU A 10 8.91 5.26 -8.05
N GLN A 11 9.24 6.35 -8.74
CA GLN A 11 10.40 7.19 -8.42
C GLN A 11 10.26 7.85 -7.04
N ASN A 12 9.08 8.35 -6.69
CA ASN A 12 8.82 8.92 -5.37
C ASN A 12 8.97 7.89 -4.25
N ILE A 13 8.46 6.67 -4.48
CA ILE A 13 8.62 5.56 -3.53
C ILE A 13 10.11 5.21 -3.38
N ASP A 14 10.85 5.10 -4.49
CA ASP A 14 12.28 4.77 -4.43
C ASP A 14 13.10 5.86 -3.72
N ALA A 15 12.83 7.13 -4.00
CA ALA A 15 13.45 8.26 -3.31
C ALA A 15 13.13 8.26 -1.81
N ALA A 16 11.87 7.99 -1.44
CA ALA A 16 11.46 7.90 -0.05
C ALA A 16 12.17 6.75 0.68
N VAL A 17 12.26 5.58 0.06
CA VAL A 17 12.97 4.42 0.65
C VAL A 17 14.47 4.67 0.74
N SER A 18 15.07 5.30 -0.27
CA SER A 18 16.50 5.65 -0.28
C SER A 18 16.89 6.64 0.82
N ALA A 19 15.95 7.47 1.27
CA ALA A 19 16.16 8.42 2.36
C ALA A 19 16.05 7.79 3.76
N LEU A 20 15.57 6.54 3.86
CA LEU A 20 15.48 5.83 5.13
C LEU A 20 16.85 5.28 5.53
N GLU A 21 17.21 5.44 6.81
CA GLU A 21 18.40 4.77 7.38
C GLU A 21 18.26 3.24 7.40
N GLN A 22 17.01 2.75 7.35
CA GLN A 22 16.66 1.34 7.40
C GLN A 22 16.47 0.78 5.99
N LYS A 23 17.03 -0.41 5.73
CA LYS A 23 16.90 -1.09 4.44
C LYS A 23 15.52 -1.71 4.28
N VAL A 24 14.59 -0.97 3.70
CA VAL A 24 13.29 -1.48 3.23
C VAL A 24 13.38 -1.83 1.75
N ARG A 25 12.66 -2.87 1.32
CA ARG A 25 12.46 -3.21 -0.09
C ARG A 25 10.98 -3.29 -0.39
N ILE A 26 10.59 -2.72 -1.52
CA ILE A 26 9.20 -2.63 -1.96
C ILE A 26 8.98 -3.54 -3.16
N ILE A 27 7.98 -4.41 -3.06
CA ILE A 27 7.41 -5.11 -4.20
C ILE A 27 6.16 -4.31 -4.61
N PHE A 28 6.15 -3.79 -5.83
CA PHE A 28 5.03 -3.01 -6.34
C PHE A 28 4.29 -3.80 -7.42
N GLN A 29 2.98 -3.97 -7.24
CA GLN A 29 2.14 -4.66 -8.21
C GLN A 29 1.04 -3.72 -8.71
N THR A 30 0.83 -3.67 -10.03
CA THR A 30 -0.22 -2.85 -10.65
C THR A 30 -1.38 -3.73 -11.09
N ARG A 31 -2.63 -3.21 -11.05
CA ARG A 31 -3.82 -3.92 -11.53
C ARG A 31 -4.02 -3.78 -13.04
N GLU A 32 -3.60 -2.65 -13.63
CA GLU A 32 -3.80 -2.35 -15.04
C GLU A 32 -2.50 -2.11 -15.85
N ILE A 33 -2.64 -2.62 -17.07
CA ILE A 33 -1.89 -2.59 -18.34
C ILE A 33 -0.99 -1.36 -18.54
N GLY A 34 0.25 -1.45 -18.05
CA GLY A 34 1.36 -0.90 -18.83
C GLY A 34 1.45 -1.66 -20.15
N ASP A 35 1.86 -0.99 -21.21
CA ASP A 35 2.28 -1.61 -22.46
C ASP A 35 3.06 -2.90 -22.14
N LYS A 36 2.57 -4.08 -22.56
CA LYS A 36 3.25 -5.37 -22.28
C LYS A 36 4.69 -5.37 -22.82
N THR A 37 5.03 -4.43 -23.69
CA THR A 37 6.37 -4.22 -24.21
C THR A 37 7.29 -3.43 -23.27
N ARG A 38 6.75 -2.72 -22.28
CA ARG A 38 7.52 -1.95 -21.32
C ARG A 38 8.15 -2.86 -20.27
N ALA A 39 9.45 -2.69 -20.05
CA ALA A 39 10.15 -3.34 -18.95
C ALA A 39 9.60 -2.84 -17.59
N PRO A 40 9.30 -3.75 -16.63
CA PRO A 40 8.93 -3.36 -15.27
C PRO A 40 10.02 -2.48 -14.63
N TYR A 41 9.59 -1.48 -13.86
CA TYR A 41 10.50 -0.65 -13.08
C TYR A 41 11.29 -1.51 -12.07
N GLN A 42 12.60 -1.28 -12.01
CA GLN A 42 13.48 -1.97 -11.08
C GLN A 42 14.59 -1.03 -10.61
N SER A 43 14.79 -0.99 -9.30
CA SER A 43 15.92 -0.33 -8.64
C SER A 43 16.47 -1.19 -7.50
N ALA A 44 17.39 -0.64 -6.71
CA ALA A 44 17.89 -1.32 -5.51
C ALA A 44 16.81 -1.52 -4.43
N ASN A 45 15.78 -0.66 -4.42
CA ASN A 45 14.77 -0.62 -3.36
C ASN A 45 13.38 -1.03 -3.84
N VAL A 46 13.05 -0.85 -5.13
CA VAL A 46 11.71 -1.12 -5.66
C VAL A 46 11.79 -2.13 -6.80
N LEU A 47 10.96 -3.17 -6.72
CA LEU A 47 10.77 -4.15 -7.77
C LEU A 47 9.31 -4.12 -8.21
N GLN A 48 9.04 -3.67 -9.43
CA GLN A 48 7.73 -3.81 -10.03
C GLN A 48 7.54 -5.23 -10.55
N ILE A 49 6.44 -5.87 -10.13
CA ILE A 49 6.04 -7.19 -10.61
C ILE A 49 4.78 -7.09 -11.47
N ARG A 50 4.59 -8.12 -12.29
CA ARG A 50 3.43 -8.23 -13.18
C ARG A 50 2.16 -8.59 -12.40
N SER A 51 1.01 -8.21 -12.97
CA SER A 51 -0.32 -8.45 -12.41
C SER A 51 -0.77 -9.91 -12.48
N ASP A 52 -0.09 -10.76 -13.25
CA ASP A 52 -0.37 -12.20 -13.39
C ASP A 52 0.16 -13.03 -12.21
N LEU A 53 0.96 -12.44 -11.33
CA LEU A 53 1.33 -13.06 -10.07
C LEU A 53 0.20 -12.89 -9.05
N GLU A 54 -0.31 -13.99 -8.52
CA GLU A 54 -1.31 -13.93 -7.43
C GLU A 54 -0.69 -13.28 -6.18
N TYR A 55 -1.22 -12.13 -5.76
CA TYR A 55 -0.70 -11.39 -4.61
C TYR A 55 -0.72 -12.21 -3.31
N ALA A 56 -1.65 -13.16 -3.16
CA ALA A 56 -1.71 -14.06 -2.00
C ALA A 56 -0.42 -14.87 -1.82
N ARG A 57 0.33 -15.13 -2.91
CA ARG A 57 1.65 -15.81 -2.82
C ARG A 57 2.70 -14.93 -2.16
N LEU A 58 2.58 -13.60 -2.26
CA LEU A 58 3.48 -12.66 -1.61
C LEU A 58 3.35 -12.75 -0.08
N PHE A 59 2.12 -12.88 0.43
CA PHE A 59 1.86 -12.95 1.87
C PHE A 59 2.30 -14.25 2.53
N LYS A 60 2.39 -15.35 1.76
CA LYS A 60 2.97 -16.62 2.23
C LYS A 60 4.48 -16.52 2.50
N GLY A 61 5.16 -15.53 1.91
CA GLY A 61 6.58 -15.28 2.13
C GLY A 61 6.87 -14.69 3.51
N LYS A 62 7.92 -15.19 4.17
CA LYS A 62 8.41 -14.60 5.44
C LYS A 62 8.99 -13.19 5.26
N ASN A 63 9.35 -12.83 4.04
CA ASN A 63 10.04 -11.58 3.71
C ASN A 63 9.09 -10.39 3.49
N VAL A 64 7.78 -10.65 3.32
CA VAL A 64 6.78 -9.57 3.24
C VAL A 64 6.32 -9.25 4.65
N ALA A 65 6.60 -8.03 5.10
CA ALA A 65 6.29 -7.58 6.45
C ALA A 65 4.91 -6.92 6.57
N ALA A 66 4.43 -6.28 5.51
CA ALA A 66 3.16 -5.54 5.48
C ALA A 66 2.65 -5.40 4.04
N ALA A 67 1.39 -4.98 3.88
CA ALA A 67 0.78 -4.69 2.58
C ALA A 67 0.22 -3.27 2.54
N ILE A 68 0.41 -2.54 1.43
CA ILE A 68 -0.29 -1.27 1.16
C ILE A 68 -1.05 -1.45 -0.15
N HIS A 69 -2.35 -1.13 -0.17
CA HIS A 69 -3.21 -1.35 -1.34
C HIS A 69 -4.32 -0.31 -1.47
N TRP A 70 -5.08 -0.35 -2.57
CA TRP A 70 -6.08 0.64 -2.91
C TRP A 70 -7.42 0.46 -2.16
N GLY A 71 -7.52 -0.51 -1.26
CA GLY A 71 -8.72 -0.79 -0.46
C GLY A 71 -9.54 -1.99 -0.94
N GLU A 72 -9.01 -2.81 -1.84
CA GLU A 72 -9.62 -4.08 -2.23
C GLU A 72 -9.82 -5.04 -1.03
N PRO A 73 -11.06 -5.46 -0.71
CA PRO A 73 -11.34 -6.25 0.50
C PRO A 73 -10.64 -7.61 0.57
N ASP A 74 -10.43 -8.24 -0.59
CA ASP A 74 -9.72 -9.52 -0.73
C ASP A 74 -8.24 -9.40 -0.35
N VAL A 75 -7.57 -8.32 -0.79
CA VAL A 75 -6.18 -8.03 -0.40
C VAL A 75 -6.08 -7.82 1.11
N THR A 76 -7.02 -7.08 1.71
CA THR A 76 -7.08 -6.89 3.17
C THR A 76 -7.24 -8.24 3.88
N ALA A 77 -8.21 -9.05 3.47
CA ALA A 77 -8.49 -10.33 4.11
C ALA A 77 -7.31 -11.30 4.03
N GLU A 78 -6.67 -11.41 2.86
CA GLU A 78 -5.52 -12.30 2.65
C GLU A 78 -4.28 -11.87 3.46
N ALA A 79 -3.98 -10.56 3.48
CA ALA A 79 -2.86 -10.03 4.26
C ALA A 79 -3.06 -10.25 5.76
N LEU A 80 -4.24 -9.91 6.28
CA LEU A 80 -4.58 -10.09 7.70
C LEU A 80 -4.60 -11.57 8.11
N SER A 81 -5.13 -12.46 7.26
CA SER A 81 -5.12 -13.90 7.50
C SER A 81 -3.70 -14.48 7.56
N ALA A 82 -2.76 -13.87 6.83
CA ALA A 82 -1.34 -14.18 6.90
C ALA A 82 -0.59 -13.47 8.05
N GLY A 83 -1.30 -12.76 8.93
CA GLY A 83 -0.73 -12.00 10.04
C GLY A 83 0.08 -10.78 9.60
N LYS A 84 -0.23 -10.20 8.45
CA LYS A 84 0.48 -9.03 7.90
C LYS A 84 -0.39 -7.78 8.11
N PRO A 85 0.15 -6.71 8.73
CA PRO A 85 -0.57 -5.45 8.83
C PRO A 85 -0.80 -4.82 7.46
N VAL A 86 -1.85 -4.00 7.38
CA VAL A 86 -2.32 -3.40 6.13
C VAL A 86 -2.35 -1.86 6.18
N GLY A 87 -2.02 -1.23 5.07
CA GLY A 87 -2.27 0.19 4.80
C GLY A 87 -3.20 0.33 3.61
N ILE A 88 -4.13 1.28 3.67
CA ILE A 88 -5.11 1.52 2.61
C ILE A 88 -4.92 2.93 2.09
N CYS A 89 -4.83 3.08 0.76
CA CYS A 89 -4.59 4.37 0.10
C CYS A 89 -5.66 4.76 -0.93
N GLY A 90 -6.82 4.11 -0.89
CA GLY A 90 -7.94 4.42 -1.77
C GLY A 90 -8.79 5.60 -1.29
N THR A 91 -9.62 6.13 -2.19
CA THR A 91 -10.38 7.37 -1.95
C THR A 91 -11.88 7.18 -1.69
N HIS A 92 -12.41 5.96 -1.82
CA HIS A 92 -13.82 5.68 -1.59
C HIS A 92 -14.14 5.59 -0.09
N THR A 93 -15.38 5.93 0.28
CA THR A 93 -15.87 5.87 1.67
C THR A 93 -15.67 4.50 2.32
N LEU A 94 -15.83 3.42 1.55
CA LEU A 94 -15.56 2.06 2.04
C LEU A 94 -14.09 1.85 2.42
N HIS A 95 -13.16 2.42 1.66
CA HIS A 95 -11.72 2.34 1.96
C HIS A 95 -11.38 3.10 3.24
N HIS A 96 -12.01 4.25 3.46
CA HIS A 96 -11.89 5.00 4.72
C HIS A 96 -12.41 4.19 5.91
N PHE A 97 -13.60 3.58 5.76
CA PHE A 97 -14.16 2.71 6.80
C PHE A 97 -13.22 1.55 7.11
N MET A 98 -12.73 0.84 6.09
CA MET A 98 -11.80 -0.28 6.29
C MET A 98 -10.47 0.15 6.93
N ALA A 99 -9.92 1.31 6.55
CA ALA A 99 -8.71 1.84 7.15
C ALA A 99 -8.92 2.13 8.64
N CYS A 100 -10.04 2.76 8.99
CA CYS A 100 -10.41 3.05 10.38
C CYS A 100 -10.58 1.77 11.20
N VAL A 101 -11.25 0.75 10.67
CA VAL A 101 -11.42 -0.55 11.35
C VAL A 101 -10.05 -1.21 11.58
N CYS A 102 -9.17 -1.23 10.58
CA CYS A 102 -7.84 -1.83 10.70
C CYS A 102 -6.95 -1.07 11.69
N GLU A 103 -7.02 0.26 11.69
CA GLU A 103 -6.32 1.13 12.65
C GLU A 103 -6.78 0.86 14.09
N GLN A 104 -8.09 0.86 14.33
CA GLN A 104 -8.66 0.61 15.67
C GLN A 104 -8.32 -0.79 16.20
N ALA A 105 -8.27 -1.78 15.32
CA ALA A 105 -7.85 -3.14 15.66
C ALA A 105 -6.32 -3.31 15.80
N GLN A 106 -5.53 -2.25 15.60
CA GLN A 106 -4.07 -2.25 15.65
C GLN A 106 -3.41 -3.22 14.65
N VAL A 107 -4.09 -3.47 13.53
CA VAL A 107 -3.61 -4.32 12.42
C VAL A 107 -3.40 -3.51 11.13
N GLY A 108 -3.49 -2.19 11.20
CA GLY A 108 -3.23 -1.33 10.05
C GLY A 108 -2.89 0.12 10.40
N LEU A 109 -2.63 0.89 9.34
CA LEU A 109 -2.37 2.32 9.40
C LEU A 109 -3.66 3.13 9.17
N PRO A 110 -3.71 4.40 9.63
CA PRO A 110 -4.72 5.34 9.16
C PRO A 110 -4.71 5.44 7.62
N LEU A 111 -5.80 5.96 7.04
CA LEU A 111 -5.91 6.12 5.59
C LEU A 111 -4.73 6.95 5.05
N ILE A 112 -4.09 6.43 4.02
CA ILE A 112 -2.92 7.04 3.39
C ILE A 112 -3.37 7.87 2.19
N ASP A 113 -3.01 9.15 2.16
CA ASP A 113 -3.09 9.94 0.93
C ASP A 113 -1.92 9.54 0.02
N TRP A 114 -2.23 8.80 -1.05
CA TRP A 114 -1.23 8.33 -2.00
C TRP A 114 -0.54 9.46 -2.78
N LYS A 115 -1.15 10.64 -2.90
CA LYS A 115 -0.55 11.76 -3.64
C LYS A 115 0.58 12.40 -2.85
N THR A 116 0.40 12.52 -1.55
CA THR A 116 1.35 13.17 -0.64
C THR A 116 2.19 12.16 0.14
N CYS A 117 1.84 10.87 0.09
CA CYS A 117 2.38 9.81 0.93
C CYS A 117 2.27 10.13 2.44
N THR A 118 1.20 10.85 2.82
CA THR A 118 0.92 11.20 4.22
C THR A 118 -0.26 10.41 4.76
N ARG A 119 -0.44 10.41 6.08
CA ARG A 119 -1.60 9.80 6.74
C ARG A 119 -2.58 10.89 7.13
N ASP A 120 -3.85 10.71 6.81
CA ASP A 120 -4.90 11.56 7.34
C ASP A 120 -5.15 11.17 8.79
N PHE A 121 -4.98 12.12 9.70
CA PHE A 121 -5.46 11.97 11.07
C PHE A 121 -6.91 12.45 11.11
N PRO A 122 -7.91 11.58 11.35
CA PRO A 122 -9.22 12.09 11.73
C PRO A 122 -9.05 12.88 13.03
N PRO A 123 -9.68 14.07 13.18
CA PRO A 123 -9.69 14.78 14.44
C PRO A 123 -10.35 13.89 15.49
N LEU A 124 -9.60 13.56 16.55
CA LEU A 124 -10.11 12.93 17.76
C LEU A 124 -11.02 13.92 18.50
N SER A 125 -12.22 14.14 17.98
CA SER A 125 -13.32 14.76 18.73
C SER A 125 -14.17 13.66 19.35
N ILE A 126 -13.63 13.02 20.40
CA ILE A 126 -14.47 12.33 21.36
C ILE A 126 -14.97 13.42 22.30
N GLU A 127 -16.16 13.94 22.04
CA GLU A 127 -16.91 14.66 23.07
C GLU A 127 -17.08 13.70 24.24
N LYS A 128 -16.35 13.95 25.33
CA LYS A 128 -16.67 13.36 26.62
C LYS A 128 -17.98 13.99 27.05
N SER A 129 -19.09 13.27 26.87
CA SER A 129 -20.32 13.55 27.59
C SER A 129 -20.04 13.36 29.09
N GLN A 130 -19.95 14.49 29.80
CA GLN A 130 -20.11 14.54 31.26
C GLN A 130 -21.58 14.42 31.62
#